data_AF-A0A7K2JAH8-F1
#
_entry.id   AF-A0A7K2JAH8-F1
#
_cell.length_a   1.000
_cell.length_b   1.000
_cell.length_c   1.000
_cell.angle_alpha   90.00
_cell.angle_beta   90.00
_cell.angle_gamma   90.00
#
_symmetry.space_group_name_H-M   'P 1'
#
loop_
_entity.id
_entity.type
_entity.pdbx_description
1 polymer ?
#
loop_
_entity_poly.entity_id
_entity_poly.type
_entity_poly.pdbx_seq_one_letter_code
_entity_poly.pdbx_strand_id
1 'polypeptide(L)'
;MAGGRPPVGGGEPVRAHRTDHRLHGAPLGPGHRAGGLRPRQRADRPPYPGLHPLVIGEDGTPVTDGQVGELCMAGPQTTPGYWRAPELTAERFFPYGGRTYYRTGDLVRRQDDGYVCLGRNDQQIKVGGYRVELGEIEAVLRRAGAVEAVALQWPDANTVTAVVCGDVDSTALTTACEATLPPT
;
A
#
# COMPACT_ATOMS: atom_id res chain seq x y z
N MET A 1 -11.97 7.76 -58.24
CA MET A 1 -12.60 7.34 -56.97
C MET A 1 -11.56 6.57 -56.16
N ALA A 2 -10.75 7.28 -55.38
CA ALA A 2 -9.69 6.69 -54.55
C ALA A 2 -10.09 6.85 -53.08
N GLY A 3 -10.41 5.74 -52.42
CA GLY A 3 -10.73 5.70 -50.99
C GLY A 3 -9.45 5.52 -50.17
N GLY A 4 -9.04 6.57 -49.47
CA GLY A 4 -7.91 6.54 -48.53
C GLY A 4 -8.37 6.09 -47.15
N ARG A 5 -7.80 4.99 -46.65
CA ARG A 5 -7.86 4.58 -45.25
C ARG A 5 -6.77 5.39 -44.48
N PRO A 6 -7.07 6.08 -43.36
CA PRO A 6 -6.02 6.74 -42.61
C PRO A 6 -5.15 5.69 -41.88
N PRO A 7 -3.84 5.94 -41.73
CA PRO A 7 -2.94 5.03 -41.03
C PRO A 7 -3.23 5.04 -39.53
N VAL A 8 -3.27 3.83 -38.94
CA VAL A 8 -3.27 3.61 -37.50
C VAL A 8 -1.93 4.10 -36.97
N GLY A 9 -1.94 5.16 -36.19
CA GLY A 9 -0.76 5.69 -35.53
C GLY A 9 -0.25 4.68 -34.50
N GLY A 10 0.87 4.02 -34.81
CA GLY A 10 1.63 3.25 -33.85
C GLY A 10 2.26 4.20 -32.84
N GLY A 11 1.69 4.23 -31.63
CA GLY A 11 2.41 4.74 -30.47
C GLY A 11 3.50 3.73 -30.12
N GLU A 12 4.76 4.16 -30.09
CA GLU A 12 5.86 3.32 -29.63
C GLU A 12 5.55 2.79 -28.21
N PRO A 13 5.82 1.50 -27.93
CA PRO A 13 5.72 0.99 -26.58
C PRO A 13 6.75 1.70 -25.72
N VAL A 14 6.29 2.65 -24.89
CA VAL A 14 7.14 3.26 -23.87
C VAL A 14 7.55 2.16 -22.91
N ARG A 15 8.86 1.86 -22.87
CA ARG A 15 9.46 0.89 -21.95
C ARG A 15 8.98 1.15 -20.53
N ALA A 16 8.18 0.23 -19.99
CA ALA A 16 7.94 0.17 -18.56
C ALA A 16 9.28 -0.11 -17.86
N HIS A 17 9.85 0.92 -17.23
CA HIS A 17 10.95 0.72 -16.31
C HIS A 17 10.41 0.00 -15.07
N ARG A 18 10.65 -1.30 -15.01
CA ARG A 18 10.53 -2.10 -13.79
C ARG A 18 11.65 -1.66 -12.85
N THR A 19 11.32 -0.79 -11.90
CA THR A 19 12.22 -0.51 -10.78
C THR A 19 11.97 -1.60 -9.74
N ASP A 20 12.66 -2.73 -9.86
CA ASP A 20 12.78 -3.66 -8.74
C ASP A 20 13.54 -2.93 -7.63
N HIS A 21 12.83 -2.41 -6.62
CA HIS A 21 13.46 -2.08 -5.35
C HIS A 21 13.79 -3.39 -4.62
N ARG A 22 14.77 -4.14 -5.14
CA ARG A 22 15.55 -5.03 -4.29
C ARG A 22 16.29 -4.12 -3.32
N LEU A 23 15.78 -4.02 -2.09
CA LEU A 23 16.52 -3.45 -0.97
C LEU A 23 17.70 -4.39 -0.66
N HIS A 24 18.72 -4.37 -1.51
CA HIS A 24 20.05 -4.78 -1.10
C HIS A 24 20.61 -3.69 -0.18
N GLY A 25 20.98 -4.08 1.03
CA GLY A 25 21.52 -3.20 2.05
C GLY A 25 22.69 -2.38 1.52
N ALA A 26 22.52 -1.07 1.53
CA ALA A 26 23.62 -0.11 1.43
C ALA A 26 23.63 0.73 2.72
N PRO A 27 24.79 0.91 3.36
CA PRO A 27 24.90 1.79 4.52
C PRO A 27 24.77 3.24 4.06
N LEU A 28 23.82 3.98 4.64
CA LEU A 28 23.71 5.42 4.43
C LEU A 28 24.87 6.12 5.17
N GLY A 29 25.67 6.88 4.43
CA GLY A 29 26.81 7.65 4.94
C GLY A 29 26.42 8.78 5.90
N PRO A 30 27.38 9.35 6.63
CA PRO A 30 27.11 10.26 7.73
C PRO A 30 26.86 11.68 7.21
N GLY A 31 25.68 12.25 7.49
CA GLY A 31 25.52 13.70 7.31
C GLY A 31 24.12 14.23 7.05
N HIS A 32 23.17 14.02 7.98
CA HIS A 32 22.07 14.97 8.14
C HIS A 32 21.63 15.06 9.60
N ARG A 33 22.00 16.15 10.28
CA ARG A 33 21.53 16.47 11.63
C ARG A 33 20.14 17.06 11.51
N ALA A 34 19.11 16.25 11.75
CA ALA A 34 17.77 16.75 12.05
C ALA A 34 17.70 17.14 13.54
N GLY A 35 17.15 18.32 13.82
CA GLY A 35 17.07 18.93 15.14
C GLY A 35 16.45 18.02 16.20
N GLY A 36 17.11 17.95 17.35
CA GLY A 36 16.80 17.00 18.42
C GLY A 36 15.42 17.21 19.05
N LEU A 37 14.57 16.20 18.91
CA LEU A 37 13.47 15.95 19.84
C LEU A 37 14.07 15.40 21.14
N ARG A 38 13.64 15.95 22.28
CA ARG A 38 14.09 15.50 23.62
C ARG A 38 13.86 13.99 23.80
N PRO A 39 14.69 13.29 24.58
CA PRO A 39 14.53 11.85 24.80
C PRO A 39 13.23 11.60 25.57
N ARG A 40 12.17 11.21 24.86
CA ARG A 40 10.86 10.89 25.44
C ARG A 40 10.66 9.39 25.38
N GLN A 41 10.74 8.79 26.57
CA GLN A 41 10.23 7.47 26.97
C GLN A 41 10.80 6.27 26.19
N ARG A 42 11.30 5.27 26.94
CA ARG A 42 11.69 3.98 26.38
C ARG A 42 10.53 3.43 25.55
N ALA A 43 10.83 2.94 24.35
CA ALA A 43 9.88 2.30 23.45
C ALA A 43 9.32 0.95 23.97
N ASP A 44 9.54 0.62 25.25
CA ASP A 44 9.08 -0.62 25.89
C ASP A 44 7.61 -0.57 26.28
N ARG A 45 7.01 0.62 26.38
CA ARG A 45 5.58 0.78 26.64
C ARG A 45 4.89 1.38 25.41
N PRO A 46 4.05 0.61 24.69
CA PRO A 46 3.27 1.18 23.61
C PRO A 46 2.38 2.30 24.14
N PRO A 47 2.05 3.30 23.30
CA PRO A 47 1.30 4.50 23.73
C PRO A 47 -0.08 4.17 24.30
N TYR A 48 -0.60 2.98 24.00
CA TYR A 48 -1.87 2.48 24.50
C TYR A 48 -1.68 1.23 25.37
N PRO A 49 -2.19 1.21 26.61
CA PRO A 49 -2.16 0.03 27.47
C PRO A 49 -2.76 -1.19 26.78
N GLY A 50 -2.09 -2.35 26.92
CA GLY A 50 -2.57 -3.62 26.37
C GLY A 50 -2.40 -3.77 24.85
N LEU A 51 -1.78 -2.81 24.16
CA LEU A 51 -1.32 -3.00 22.78
C LEU A 51 -0.06 -3.88 22.79
N HIS A 52 -0.01 -4.87 21.91
CA HIS A 52 1.11 -5.78 21.73
C HIS A 52 1.54 -5.69 20.26
N PRO A 53 2.56 -4.87 19.93
CA PRO A 53 3.11 -4.83 18.58
C PRO A 53 4.04 -6.03 18.34
N LEU A 54 4.04 -6.54 17.11
CA LEU A 54 4.93 -7.58 16.62
C LEU A 54 5.39 -7.19 15.22
N VAL A 55 6.67 -7.36 14.91
CA VAL A 55 7.17 -7.17 13.54
C VAL A 55 7.54 -8.52 12.97
N ILE A 56 6.95 -8.88 11.83
CA ILE A 56 7.17 -10.18 11.18
C ILE A 56 7.84 -10.05 9.81
N GLY A 57 8.66 -11.03 9.46
CA GLY A 57 9.27 -11.16 8.15
C GLY A 57 8.29 -11.72 7.13
N GLU A 58 8.76 -11.86 5.89
CA GLU A 58 7.98 -12.45 4.78
C GLU A 58 7.55 -13.89 5.08
N ASP A 59 8.32 -14.62 5.88
CA ASP A 59 8.04 -15.98 6.32
C ASP A 59 7.01 -16.05 7.47
N GLY A 60 6.50 -14.90 7.93
CA GLY A 60 5.55 -14.79 9.03
C GLY A 60 6.17 -14.96 10.41
N THR A 61 7.50 -15.02 10.52
CA THR A 61 8.19 -15.16 11.80
C THR A 61 8.62 -13.80 12.35
N PRO A 62 8.70 -13.61 13.68
CA PRO A 62 9.18 -12.36 14.25
C PRO A 62 10.62 -12.05 13.83
N VAL A 63 10.88 -10.79 13.47
CA VAL A 63 12.23 -10.33 13.11
C VAL A 63 12.97 -9.76 14.32
N THR A 64 14.30 -9.70 14.23
CA THR A 64 15.13 -9.03 15.24
C THR A 64 15.10 -7.52 15.08
N ASP A 65 15.41 -6.78 16.15
CA ASP A 65 15.51 -5.33 16.12
C ASP A 65 16.43 -4.83 15.00
N GLY A 66 16.02 -3.76 14.32
CA GLY A 66 16.74 -3.21 13.17
C GLY A 66 16.43 -3.89 11.82
N GLN A 67 15.76 -5.04 11.79
CA GLN A 67 15.27 -5.63 10.54
C GLN A 67 13.94 -4.99 10.09
N VAL A 68 13.71 -5.00 8.78
CA VAL A 68 12.45 -4.55 8.19
C VAL A 68 11.46 -5.71 8.20
N GLY A 69 10.22 -5.43 8.58
CA GLY A 69 9.11 -6.39 8.51
C GLY A 69 7.75 -5.71 8.59
N GLU A 70 6.70 -6.49 8.45
CA GLU A 70 5.33 -6.02 8.60
C GLU A 70 4.99 -5.81 10.08
N LEU A 71 4.46 -4.63 10.42
CA LEU A 71 3.89 -4.36 11.73
C LEU A 71 2.56 -5.09 11.89
N CYS A 72 2.43 -5.81 12.99
CA CYS A 72 1.23 -6.51 13.41
C CYS A 72 0.83 -6.06 14.81
N MET A 73 -0.47 -6.02 15.09
CA MET A 73 -1.00 -5.54 16.37
C MET A 73 -1.94 -6.57 17.00
N ALA A 74 -1.81 -6.79 18.30
CA ALA A 74 -2.79 -7.49 19.12
C ALA A 74 -3.17 -6.61 20.33
N GLY A 75 -4.41 -6.71 20.80
CA GLY A 75 -4.85 -5.96 21.98
C GLY A 75 -6.32 -5.59 21.93
N PRO A 76 -6.82 -4.86 22.93
CA PRO A 76 -8.22 -4.43 22.97
C PRO A 76 -8.58 -3.45 21.84
N GLN A 77 -7.59 -2.90 21.11
CA GLN A 77 -7.82 -1.99 19.98
C GLN A 77 -8.12 -2.73 18.66
N THR A 78 -7.90 -4.05 18.59
CA THR A 78 -8.19 -4.83 17.37
C THR A 78 -9.64 -5.28 17.33
N THR A 79 -10.19 -5.48 16.13
CA THR A 79 -11.51 -6.10 15.96
C THR A 79 -11.41 -7.63 15.98
N PRO A 80 -12.53 -8.35 16.15
CA PRO A 80 -12.54 -9.81 15.99
C PRO A 80 -12.35 -10.30 14.54
N GLY A 81 -12.42 -9.39 13.56
CA GLY A 81 -12.40 -9.72 12.13
C GLY A 81 -13.23 -8.76 11.29
N TYR A 82 -13.45 -9.16 10.04
CA TYR A 82 -14.28 -8.45 9.06
C TYR A 82 -15.70 -9.03 9.02
N TRP A 83 -16.69 -8.15 8.92
CA TRP A 83 -18.10 -8.56 8.86
C TRP A 83 -18.38 -9.37 7.59
N ARG A 84 -18.91 -10.59 7.74
CA ARG A 84 -19.26 -11.51 6.63
C ARG A 84 -18.12 -11.79 5.64
N ALA A 85 -16.87 -11.67 6.08
CA ALA A 85 -15.69 -11.95 5.27
C ALA A 85 -14.68 -12.83 6.05
N PRO A 86 -15.00 -14.12 6.27
CA PRO A 86 -14.16 -15.02 7.06
C PRO A 86 -12.81 -15.30 6.39
N GLU A 87 -12.75 -15.35 5.06
CA GLU A 87 -11.51 -15.57 4.31
C GLU A 87 -10.54 -14.39 4.50
N LEU A 88 -11.03 -13.16 4.34
CA LEU A 88 -10.25 -11.94 4.60
C LEU A 88 -9.82 -11.82 6.07
N THR A 89 -10.69 -12.27 6.99
CA THR A 89 -10.35 -12.34 8.41
C THR A 89 -9.19 -13.31 8.65
N ALA A 90 -9.23 -14.52 8.07
CA ALA A 90 -8.16 -15.49 8.21
C ALA A 90 -6.84 -15.05 7.54
N GLU A 91 -6.93 -14.25 6.46
CA GLU A 91 -5.77 -13.66 5.79
C GLU A 91 -5.08 -12.60 6.67
N ARG A 92 -5.87 -11.69 7.27
CA ARG A 92 -5.34 -10.55 8.02
C ARG A 92 -5.11 -10.83 9.50
N PHE A 93 -5.74 -11.85 10.07
CA PHE A 93 -5.63 -12.18 11.49
C PHE A 93 -4.96 -13.55 11.68
N PHE A 94 -3.90 -13.60 12.49
CA PHE A 94 -3.16 -14.84 12.74
C PHE A 94 -2.84 -15.04 14.23
N PRO A 95 -2.82 -16.29 14.74
CA PRO A 95 -2.46 -16.57 16.11
C PRO A 95 -0.94 -16.60 16.30
N TYR A 96 -0.44 -15.93 17.35
CA TYR A 96 0.95 -16.01 17.78
C TYR A 96 1.06 -15.73 19.29
N GLY A 97 1.85 -16.54 20.02
CA GLY A 97 2.12 -16.30 21.45
C GLY A 97 0.88 -16.19 22.34
N GLY A 98 -0.19 -16.94 22.02
CA GLY A 98 -1.46 -16.92 22.76
C GLY A 98 -2.36 -15.72 22.47
N ARG A 99 -2.08 -14.94 21.42
CA ARG A 99 -2.86 -13.78 20.99
C ARG A 99 -3.19 -13.86 19.50
N THR A 100 -4.24 -13.19 19.09
CA THR A 100 -4.53 -12.98 17.66
C THR A 100 -4.00 -11.62 17.25
N TYR A 101 -3.14 -11.61 16.25
CA TYR A 101 -2.52 -10.41 15.67
C TYR A 101 -3.18 -10.05 14.36
N TYR A 102 -3.42 -8.75 14.16
CA TYR A 102 -3.86 -8.16 12.91
C TYR A 102 -2.66 -7.62 12.10
N ARG A 103 -2.57 -8.03 10.83
CA ARG A 103 -1.62 -7.54 9.82
C ARG A 103 -2.01 -6.15 9.34
N THR A 104 -1.21 -5.14 9.69
CA THR A 104 -1.52 -3.73 9.39
C THR A 104 -1.26 -3.35 7.92
N GLY A 105 -0.40 -4.13 7.27
CA GLY A 105 0.21 -3.83 5.99
C GLY A 105 1.31 -2.77 6.03
N ASP A 106 1.63 -2.17 7.19
CA ASP A 106 2.72 -1.20 7.29
C ASP A 106 4.07 -1.90 7.42
N LEU A 107 5.02 -1.57 6.55
CA LEU A 107 6.41 -2.00 6.65
C LEU A 107 7.16 -1.07 7.58
N VAL A 108 7.75 -1.65 8.64
CA VAL A 108 8.44 -0.90 9.67
C VAL A 108 9.80 -1.50 9.97
N ARG A 109 10.64 -0.70 10.62
CA ARG A 109 11.85 -1.16 11.31
C ARG A 109 11.82 -0.68 12.75
N ARG A 110 12.01 -1.62 13.69
CA ARG A 110 12.15 -1.28 15.11
C ARG A 110 13.49 -0.61 15.38
N GLN A 111 13.45 0.50 16.11
CA GLN A 111 14.59 1.28 16.59
C GLN A 111 14.43 1.53 18.11
N ASP A 112 15.47 2.06 18.74
CA ASP A 112 15.51 2.28 20.20
C ASP A 112 14.38 3.19 20.71
N ASP A 113 13.89 4.09 19.86
CA ASP A 113 12.86 5.09 20.12
C ASP A 113 11.47 4.72 19.55
N GLY A 114 11.31 3.56 18.92
CA GLY A 114 10.02 3.09 18.41
C GLY A 114 10.09 2.38 17.07
N TYR A 115 9.19 2.75 16.15
CA TYR A 115 9.08 2.16 14.82
C TYR A 115 9.24 3.25 13.76
N VAL A 116 10.14 3.02 12.82
CA VAL A 116 10.23 3.84 11.61
C VAL A 116 9.38 3.20 10.53
N CYS A 117 8.40 3.95 10.01
CA CYS A 117 7.57 3.51 8.89
C CYS A 117 8.33 3.69 7.57
N LEU A 118 8.38 2.63 6.77
CA LEU A 118 9.13 2.55 5.52
C LEU A 118 8.23 2.46 4.28
N GLY A 119 6.94 2.16 4.48
CA GLY A 119 5.96 2.03 3.41
C GLY A 119 4.88 1.03 3.76
N ARG A 120 4.23 0.48 2.73
CA ARG A 120 3.21 -0.56 2.87
C ARG A 120 3.58 -1.81 2.07
N ASN A 121 3.13 -2.96 2.53
CA ASN A 121 3.27 -4.26 1.85
C ASN A 121 2.11 -4.52 0.88
N ASP A 122 1.07 -3.69 0.91
CA ASP A 122 -0.09 -3.77 0.04
C ASP A 122 -0.24 -2.48 -0.78
N GLN A 123 -1.21 -2.48 -1.69
CA GLN A 123 -1.43 -1.41 -2.66
C GLN A 123 -2.25 -0.25 -2.09
N GLN A 124 -2.38 -0.16 -0.78
CA GLN A 124 -3.19 0.90 -0.19
C GLN A 124 -2.40 2.20 -0.08
N ILE A 125 -3.06 3.31 -0.38
CA ILE A 125 -2.46 4.64 -0.31
C ILE A 125 -3.32 5.58 0.52
N LYS A 126 -2.72 6.70 0.93
CA LYS A 126 -3.44 7.81 1.56
C LYS A 126 -3.55 8.95 0.56
N VAL A 127 -4.77 9.36 0.25
CA VAL A 127 -5.07 10.44 -0.69
C VAL A 127 -6.04 11.40 0.00
N GLY A 128 -5.69 12.67 0.19
CA GLY A 128 -6.53 13.67 0.84
C GLY A 128 -6.90 13.34 2.30
N GLY A 129 -6.17 12.43 2.96
CA GLY A 129 -6.55 11.89 4.27
C GLY A 129 -7.48 10.67 4.22
N TYR A 130 -7.91 10.26 3.03
CA TYR A 130 -8.69 9.05 2.78
C TYR A 130 -7.78 7.84 2.58
N ARG A 131 -8.25 6.69 3.05
CA ARG A 131 -7.60 5.39 2.88
C ARG A 131 -8.18 4.77 1.61
N VAL A 132 -7.39 4.74 0.54
CA VAL A 132 -7.81 4.33 -0.81
C VAL A 132 -7.19 2.99 -1.15
N GLU A 133 -8.02 2.03 -1.56
CA GLU A 133 -7.59 0.73 -2.08
C GLU A 133 -7.40 0.82 -3.59
N LEU A 134 -6.16 0.81 -4.08
CA LEU A 134 -5.89 0.92 -5.52
C LEU A 134 -6.52 -0.22 -6.33
N GLY A 135 -6.65 -1.42 -5.73
CA GLY A 135 -7.34 -2.55 -6.35
C GLY A 135 -8.83 -2.30 -6.62
N GLU A 136 -9.50 -1.45 -5.82
CA GLU A 136 -10.89 -1.07 -6.07
C GLU A 136 -11.00 -0.19 -7.33
N ILE A 137 -10.09 0.79 -7.46
CA ILE A 137 -9.99 1.65 -8.66
C ILE A 137 -9.75 0.78 -9.89
N GLU A 138 -8.78 -0.13 -9.83
CA GLU A 138 -8.49 -1.05 -10.95
C GLU A 138 -9.70 -1.92 -11.29
N ALA A 139 -10.41 -2.45 -10.30
CA ALA A 139 -11.59 -3.28 -10.53
C ALA A 139 -12.74 -2.49 -11.17
N VAL A 140 -12.94 -1.22 -10.81
CA VAL A 140 -13.91 -0.34 -11.46
C VAL A 140 -13.53 -0.10 -12.92
N LEU A 141 -12.26 0.26 -13.18
CA LEU A 141 -11.76 0.50 -14.54
C LEU A 141 -11.94 -0.74 -15.43
N ARG A 142 -11.60 -1.93 -14.93
CA ARG A 142 -11.75 -3.19 -15.66
C ARG A 142 -13.20 -3.57 -15.95
N ARG A 143 -14.16 -3.12 -15.13
CA ARG A 143 -15.60 -3.34 -15.38
C ARG A 143 -16.17 -2.38 -16.41
N ALA A 144 -15.57 -1.20 -16.57
CA ALA A 144 -16.10 -0.12 -17.39
C ALA A 144 -15.70 -0.20 -18.87
N GLY A 145 -14.72 -1.03 -19.25
CA GLY A 145 -14.30 -1.18 -20.65
C GLY A 145 -13.39 -2.37 -20.90
N ALA A 146 -12.95 -2.54 -22.15
CA ALA A 146 -12.01 -3.58 -22.57
C ALA A 146 -10.58 -3.24 -22.13
N VAL A 147 -10.35 -3.21 -20.82
CA VAL A 147 -9.06 -2.88 -20.21
C VAL A 147 -8.16 -4.11 -20.18
N GLU A 148 -7.05 -4.03 -20.90
CA GLU A 148 -6.01 -5.06 -20.92
C GLU A 148 -5.07 -4.89 -19.71
N ALA A 149 -4.62 -3.66 -19.46
CA ALA A 149 -3.72 -3.34 -18.34
C ALA A 149 -4.04 -1.97 -17.72
N VAL A 150 -3.77 -1.86 -16.42
CA VAL A 150 -3.86 -0.62 -15.65
C VAL A 150 -2.55 -0.42 -14.89
N ALA A 151 -2.02 0.80 -14.92
CA ALA A 151 -0.99 1.26 -14.00
C ALA A 151 -1.52 2.46 -13.23
N LEU A 152 -1.43 2.41 -11.90
CA LEU A 152 -1.87 3.49 -11.02
C LEU A 152 -0.63 4.23 -10.49
N GLN A 153 -0.68 5.55 -10.53
CA GLN A 153 0.33 6.44 -9.97
C GLN A 153 -0.34 7.43 -9.03
N TRP A 154 0.38 7.85 -8.00
CA TRP A 154 -0.08 8.86 -7.04
C TRP A 154 1.06 9.86 -6.82
N PRO A 155 1.17 10.89 -7.68
CA PRO A 155 2.32 11.78 -7.69
C PRO A 155 2.38 12.69 -6.46
N ASP A 156 1.26 12.90 -5.78
CA ASP A 156 1.14 13.73 -4.59
C ASP A 156 0.11 13.17 -3.61
N ALA A 157 -0.12 13.90 -2.51
CA ALA A 157 -0.99 13.48 -1.45
C ALA A 157 -2.49 13.49 -1.81
N ASN A 158 -2.89 14.01 -2.97
CA ASN A 158 -4.30 14.25 -3.32
C ASN A 158 -4.72 13.66 -4.67
N THR A 159 -3.78 13.19 -5.49
CA THR A 159 -4.05 12.77 -6.86
C THR A 159 -3.73 11.30 -7.07
N VAL A 160 -4.65 10.57 -7.71
CA VAL A 160 -4.38 9.25 -8.31
C VAL A 160 -4.60 9.36 -9.81
N THR A 161 -3.60 8.96 -10.59
CA THR A 161 -3.64 8.92 -12.06
C THR A 161 -3.63 7.48 -12.52
N ALA A 162 -4.60 7.10 -13.34
CA ALA A 162 -4.64 5.81 -14.00
C ALA A 162 -4.14 5.92 -15.44
N VAL A 163 -3.16 5.09 -15.79
CA VAL A 163 -2.76 4.84 -17.18
C VAL A 163 -3.39 3.52 -17.60
N VAL A 164 -4.23 3.56 -18.63
CA VAL A 164 -5.04 2.42 -19.06
C VAL A 164 -4.64 2.02 -20.49
N CYS A 165 -4.43 0.72 -20.70
CA CYS A 165 -4.22 0.14 -22.03
C CYS A 165 -5.45 -0.69 -22.41
N GLY A 166 -5.97 -0.47 -23.63
CA GLY A 166 -7.12 -1.18 -24.18
C GLY A 166 -7.89 -0.33 -25.18
N ASP A 167 -8.92 -0.91 -25.78
CA ASP A 167 -9.91 -0.17 -26.57
C ASP A 167 -10.95 0.43 -25.63
N VAL A 168 -10.64 1.61 -25.09
CA VAL A 168 -11.40 2.25 -24.02
C VAL A 168 -11.66 3.72 -24.29
N ASP A 169 -12.85 4.17 -23.89
CA ASP A 169 -13.20 5.59 -23.85
C ASP A 169 -12.90 6.15 -22.45
N SER A 170 -11.98 7.10 -22.36
CA SER A 170 -11.61 7.75 -21.10
C SER A 170 -12.78 8.44 -20.41
N THR A 171 -13.78 8.93 -21.15
CA THR A 171 -14.98 9.56 -20.60
C THR A 171 -15.83 8.53 -19.86
N ALA A 172 -16.07 7.38 -20.50
CA ALA A 172 -16.83 6.28 -19.91
C ALA A 172 -16.13 5.74 -18.64
N LEU A 173 -14.79 5.62 -18.66
CA LEU A 173 -14.01 5.21 -17.49
C LEU A 173 -14.16 6.21 -16.34
N THR A 174 -14.09 7.51 -16.63
CA THR A 174 -14.23 8.58 -15.62
C THR A 174 -15.63 8.54 -14.98
N THR A 175 -16.68 8.45 -15.80
CA THR A 175 -18.07 8.34 -15.30
C THR A 175 -18.27 7.09 -14.43
N ALA A 176 -17.67 5.95 -14.79
CA ALA A 176 -17.77 4.74 -13.98
C ALA A 176 -17.08 4.87 -12.61
N CYS A 177 -15.92 5.53 -12.57
CA CYS A 177 -15.23 5.87 -11.33
C CYS A 177 -16.08 6.80 -10.45
N GLU A 178 -16.62 7.88 -10.99
CA GLU A 178 -17.48 8.83 -10.25
C GLU A 178 -18.77 8.18 -9.71
N ALA A 179 -19.33 7.22 -10.45
CA ALA A 179 -20.56 6.53 -10.04
C ALA A 179 -20.33 5.46 -8.95
N THR A 180 -19.10 4.95 -8.81
CA THR A 180 -18.81 3.78 -7.95
C THR A 180 -17.91 4.10 -6.78
N LEU A 181 -16.89 4.92 -6.98
CA LEU A 181 -15.91 5.26 -5.96
C LEU A 181 -16.40 6.40 -5.08
N PRO A 182 -15.99 6.47 -3.80
CA PRO A 182 -16.31 7.60 -2.95
C PRO A 182 -15.82 8.92 -3.56
N PRO A 183 -16.57 10.02 -3.43
CA PRO A 183 -16.07 11.33 -3.86
C PRO A 183 -14.84 11.71 -3.03
N THR A 184 -13.80 12.19 -3.72
CA THR A 184 -12.59 12.79 -3.12
C THR A 184 -12.85 14.22 -2.66
#